data_AF-B0N5R6-F1
#
_entry.id   AF-B0N5R6-F1
#
_cell.length_a   1.000
_cell.length_b   1.000
_cell.length_c   1.000
_cell.angle_alpha   90.00
_cell.angle_beta   90.00
_cell.angle_gamma   90.00
#
_symmetry.space_group_name_H-M   'P 1'
#
loop_
_entity.id
_entity.type
_entity.pdbx_description
1 polymer ?
#
loop_
_entity_poly.entity_id
_entity_poly.type
_entity_poly.pdbx_seq_one_letter_code
_entity_poly.pdbx_strand_id
1 'polypeptide(L)' 'MELADVVNYCILMADKLDVDLEDIVLKKLKKTEKKYPVEKAKGNSKKYNQL' A
#
# COMPACT_ATOMS: atom_id res chain seq x y z
N MET A 1 -6.49 -14.81 5.43
CA MET A 1 -7.31 -14.25 6.52
C MET A 1 -6.77 -12.91 6.94
N GLU A 2 -5.55 -12.82 7.47
CA GLU A 2 -5.07 -11.60 8.13
C GLU A 2 -5.02 -10.33 7.26
N LEU A 3 -4.73 -10.45 5.97
CA LEU A 3 -4.72 -9.28 5.08
C LEU A 3 -6.12 -8.67 4.91
N ALA A 4 -7.17 -9.50 4.93
CA ALA A 4 -8.55 -9.00 4.86
C ALA A 4 -8.92 -8.23 6.12
N ASP A 5 -8.45 -8.68 7.29
CA ASP A 5 -8.67 -8.00 8.57
C ASP A 5 -7.96 -6.64 8.62
N VAL A 6 -6.74 -6.57 8.10
CA VAL A 6 -6.00 -5.30 7.95
C VAL A 6 -6.73 -4.34 7.01
N VAL A 7 -7.26 -4.83 5.88
CA VAL A 7 -8.03 -4.01 4.95
C VAL A 7 -9.33 -3.52 5.59
N ASN A 8 -10.05 -4.37 6.33
CA ASN A 8 -11.25 -3.98 7.06
C ASN A 8 -10.96 -2.88 8.07
N TYR A 9 -9.86 -2.98 8.82
CA TYR A 9 -9.48 -1.94 9.78
C TYR A 9 -9.17 -0.61 9.08
N CYS A 10 -8.51 -0.63 7.92
CA CYS A 10 -8.28 0.57 7.12
C CYS A 10 -9.59 1.22 6.64
N ILE A 11 -10.57 0.42 6.24
CA ILE A 11 -11.90 0.90 5.83
C ILE A 11 -12.60 1.58 7.02
N LEU A 12 -12.63 0.91 8.18
CA LEU A 12 -13.22 1.47 9.39
C LEU A 12 -12.51 2.76 9.85
N MET A 13 -11.19 2.82 9.71
CA MET A 13 -10.41 4.01 10.05
C MET A 13 -10.72 5.18 9.11
N ALA A 14 -10.89 4.93 7.81
CA ALA A 14 -11.23 5.97 6.85
C ALA A 14 -12.61 6.57 7.15
N ASP A 15 -13.59 5.73 7.48
CA ASP A 15 -14.92 6.15 7.93
C ASP A 15 -14.84 7.02 9.20
N LYS A 16 -14.05 6.61 10.20
CA LYS A 16 -13.87 7.38 11.44
C LYS A 16 -13.18 8.74 11.25
N LEU A 17 -12.31 8.85 10.25
CA LEU A 17 -11.59 10.07 9.94
C LEU A 17 -12.33 10.97 8.94
N ASP A 18 -13.49 10.53 8.43
CA ASP A 18 -14.26 11.19 7.36
C ASP A 18 -13.38 11.49 6.13
N VAL A 19 -12.57 10.50 5.74
CA VAL A 19 -11.67 10.61 4.58
C VAL A 19 -11.99 9.58 3.52
N ASP A 20 -11.81 9.97 2.27
CA ASP A 20 -11.97 9.07 1.13
C ASP A 20 -10.74 8.15 0.99
N LEU A 21 -10.93 6.87 1.36
CA LEU A 21 -9.90 5.85 1.27
C LEU A 21 -9.44 5.62 -0.18
N GLU A 22 -10.34 5.70 -1.16
CA GLU A 22 -10.01 5.50 -2.58
C GLU A 22 -9.06 6.60 -3.04
N ASP A 23 -9.39 7.86 -2.77
CA ASP A 23 -8.53 9.00 -3.13
C ASP A 23 -7.17 8.92 -2.44
N ILE A 24 -7.11 8.52 -1.17
CA ILE A 24 -5.85 8.31 -0.43
C ILE A 24 -4.99 7.25 -1.12
N VAL A 25 -5.57 6.10 -1.46
CA VAL A 25 -4.86 5.00 -2.11
C VAL A 25 -4.38 5.43 -3.50
N LEU A 26 -5.22 6.08 -4.30
CA LEU A 26 -4.87 6.59 -5.63
C LEU A 26 -3.75 7.64 -5.58
N LYS A 27 -3.81 8.59 -4.63
CA LYS A 27 -2.73 9.58 -4.41
C LYS A 27 -1.42 8.90 -4.01
N LYS A 28 -1.49 7.88 -3.16
CA LYS A 28 -0.31 7.11 -2.73
C LYS A 28 0.28 6.28 -3.87
N LEU A 29 -0.55 5.68 -4.72
CA LEU A 29 -0.12 4.97 -5.93
C LEU A 29 0.59 5.91 -6.91
N LYS A 30 -0.01 7.07 -7.22
CA LYS A 30 0.63 8.11 -8.06
C LYS A 30 1.98 8.57 -7.52
N LYS A 31 2.11 8.71 -6.19
CA LYS A 31 3.40 9.03 -5.54
C LYS A 31 4.40 7.87 -5.61
N THR A 32 3.92 6.64 -5.45
CA THR A 32 4.75 5.42 -5.52
C THR A 32 5.28 5.20 -6.94
N GLU A 33 4.47 5.42 -7.96
CA GLU A 33 4.88 5.33 -9.37
C GLU A 33 6.05 6.27 -9.68
N LYS A 34 6.02 7.50 -9.14
CA LYS A 34 7.13 8.46 -9.26
C LYS A 34 8.37 8.04 -8.49
N LYS A 35 8.22 7.32 -7.38
CA LYS A 35 9.32 6.88 -6.50
C LYS A 35 9.93 5.54 -6.93
N TYR A 36 9.14 4.68 -7.56
CA TYR A 36 9.48 3.34 -8.02
C TYR A 36 8.91 3.15 -9.43
N PRO A 37 9.64 3.58 -10.47
CA PRO A 37 9.27 3.18 -11.83
C PRO A 37 9.19 1.65 -11.86
N VAL A 38 8.14 1.11 -12.47
CA VAL A 38 7.86 -0.35 -12.54
C VAL A 38 9.08 -1.12 -13.07
N GLU A 39 9.90 -0.46 -13.90
CA GLU A 39 11.18 -0.94 -14.42
C GLU A 39 12.25 -1.23 -13.34
N LYS A 40 12.21 -0.56 -12.18
CA LYS A 40 13.10 -0.81 -11.02
C LYS A 40 12.52 -1.77 -9.98
N ALA A 41 11.21 -2.03 -10.03
CA ALA A 41 10.52 -2.89 -9.05
C ALA A 41 10.40 -4.35 -9.53
N LYS A 42 10.52 -4.62 -10.84
CA LYS A 42 10.67 -5.97 -11.39
C LYS A 42 12.10 -6.48 -11.13
N GLY A 43 12.37 -7.04 -9.95
CA GLY A 43 13.57 -7.86 -9.75
C GLY A 43 14.34 -7.70 -8.45
N ASN A 44 13.90 -6.90 -7.47
CA ASN A 44 14.57 -6.86 -6.17
C ASN A 44 13.79 -7.64 -5.10
N SER A 45 13.52 -8.93 -5.38
CA SER A 45 13.27 -9.91 -4.33
C SER A 45 14.62 -10.38 -3.77
N LYS A 46 15.43 -9.44 -3.25
CA LYS A 46 16.52 -9.83 -2.34
C LYS A 46 15.83 -10.26 -1.06
N LYS A 47 15.59 -11.57 -0.95
CA LYS A 47 15.31 -12.24 0.31
C LYS A 47 16.47 -11.92 1.26
N TYR A 48 16.30 -10.93 2.12
CA TYR A 48 17.11 -10.79 3.31
C TYR A 48 16.65 -11.85 4.30
N ASN A 49 17.09 -13.09 4.05
CA ASN A 49 17.13 -14.11 5.09
C ASN A 49 18.59 -14.21 5.55
N GLN A 50 18.98 -13.32 6.46
CA GLN A 50 20.19 -13.48 7.26
C GLN A 50 19.75 -13.74 8.70
N LEU A 51 19.56 -15.03 9.01
CA LEU A 51 19.74 -15.64 10.32
C LEU A 51 20.31 -17.05 10.08
#